data_AF-A0A9P5SY62-F1
#
_entry.id   AF-A0A9P5SY62-F1
#
_cell.length_a   1.000
_cell.length_b   1.000
_cell.length_c   1.000
_cell.angle_alpha   90.00
_cell.angle_beta   90.00
_cell.angle_gamma   90.00
#
_symmetry.space_group_name_H-M   'P 1'
#
loop_
_entity.id
_entity.type
_entity.pdbx_description
1 polymer ?
#
loop_
_entity_poly.entity_id
_entity_poly.type
_entity_poly.pdbx_seq_one_letter_code
_entity_poly.pdbx_strand_id
1 'polypeptide(L)'
;MTPEPPPTEFLCSSSFQEQSHLLPTTLRVEPLQLVFSVGQTKVRTIRVPHCCIYGYQAPGPSLSDSVQDTLEDHAVTLHYVAFASTDLRDTSSPRTETARIVFEKQADVQRFLALAKQFEGTLQPSTDTSFLIYWNGNVEKISN
;
A
#
# COMPACT_ATOMS: atom_id res chain seq x y z
N MET A 1 24.72 -21.66 4.87
CA MET A 1 23.67 -21.01 5.68
C MET A 1 22.72 -20.34 4.72
N THR A 2 21.49 -20.83 4.60
CA THR A 2 20.45 -20.14 3.83
C THR A 2 20.03 -18.91 4.64
N PRO A 3 20.07 -17.69 4.09
CA PRO A 3 19.59 -16.52 4.81
C PRO A 3 18.10 -16.72 5.13
N GLU A 4 17.74 -16.52 6.39
CA GLU A 4 16.34 -16.52 6.81
C GLU A 4 15.59 -15.43 6.03
N PRO A 5 14.41 -15.73 5.46
CA PRO A 5 13.66 -14.71 4.73
C PRO A 5 13.36 -13.53 5.66
N PRO A 6 13.45 -12.29 5.16
CA PRO A 6 13.13 -11.11 5.97
C PRO A 6 11.71 -11.24 6.52
N PRO A 7 11.46 -10.80 7.78
CA PRO A 7 10.13 -10.84 8.35
C PRO A 7 9.16 -10.05 7.46
N THR A 8 8.04 -10.67 7.11
CA THR A 8 6.99 -10.11 6.26
C THR A 8 5.87 -9.45 7.05
N GLU A 9 5.98 -9.44 8.38
CA GLU A 9 5.01 -8.85 9.30
C GLU A 9 5.58 -7.62 10.00
N PHE A 10 4.73 -6.60 10.17
CA PHE A 10 5.05 -5.29 10.70
C PHE A 10 3.99 -4.85 11.70
N LEU A 11 4.44 -4.30 12.84
CA LEU A 11 3.59 -3.58 13.77
C LEU A 11 3.62 -2.09 13.38
N CYS A 12 2.43 -1.54 13.15
CA CYS A 12 2.27 -0.18 12.65
C CYS A 12 0.93 0.39 13.12
N SER A 13 0.68 1.65 12.81
CA SER A 13 -0.65 2.24 12.86
C SER A 13 -1.08 2.66 11.46
N SER A 14 -2.34 2.42 11.09
CA SER A 14 -2.82 2.73 9.76
C SER A 14 -4.19 3.41 9.73
N SER A 15 -4.44 4.19 8.67
CA SER A 15 -5.71 4.87 8.41
C SER A 15 -6.13 4.67 6.95
N PHE A 16 -7.38 4.29 6.69
CA PHE A 16 -7.88 3.95 5.34
C PHE A 16 -9.00 4.85 4.80
N GLN A 17 -9.44 5.86 5.58
CA GLN A 17 -10.55 6.75 5.21
C GLN A 17 -10.30 8.18 5.71
N GLU A 18 -9.93 8.33 6.99
CA GLU A 18 -9.57 9.62 7.59
C GLU A 18 -8.13 9.55 8.11
N GLN A 19 -7.23 10.35 7.51
CA GLN A 19 -5.80 10.36 7.85
C GLN A 19 -5.52 10.72 9.33
N SER A 20 -6.48 11.35 10.00
CA SER A 20 -6.41 11.77 11.41
C SER A 20 -6.64 10.62 12.42
N HIS A 21 -7.15 9.46 11.98
CA HIS A 21 -7.46 8.34 12.86
C HIS A 21 -6.58 7.12 12.56
N LEU A 22 -5.36 7.15 13.08
CA LEU A 22 -4.43 6.02 13.06
C LEU A 22 -4.89 4.95 14.04
N LEU A 23 -5.09 3.73 13.54
CA LEU A 23 -5.48 2.57 14.35
C LEU A 23 -4.34 1.56 14.45
N PRO A 24 -4.10 0.95 15.63
CA PRO A 24 -3.12 -0.13 15.76
C PRO A 24 -3.38 -1.23 14.74
N THR A 25 -2.35 -1.59 13.99
CA THR A 25 -2.45 -2.46 12.83
C THR A 25 -1.26 -3.41 12.75
N THR A 26 -1.55 -4.69 12.54
CA THR A 26 -0.54 -5.64 12.08
C THR A 26 -0.62 -5.75 10.56
N LEU A 27 0.45 -5.36 9.87
CA LEU A 27 0.58 -5.43 8.42
C LEU A 27 1.40 -6.65 8.03
N ARG A 28 0.86 -7.50 7.18
CA ARG A 28 1.57 -8.62 6.56
C ARG A 28 1.70 -8.41 5.05
N VAL A 29 2.92 -8.57 4.55
CA VAL A 29 3.24 -8.57 3.12
C VAL A 29 3.20 -10.01 2.63
N GLU A 30 2.13 -10.36 1.90
CA GLU A 30 1.99 -11.67 1.27
C GLU A 30 2.36 -11.58 -0.22
N PRO A 31 2.64 -12.70 -0.90
CA PRO A 31 3.07 -12.69 -2.30
C PRO A 31 2.11 -12.00 -3.28
N LEU A 32 0.80 -11.98 -2.98
CA LEU A 32 -0.23 -11.44 -3.87
C LEU A 32 -0.95 -10.19 -3.33
N GLN A 33 -0.74 -9.85 -2.06
CA GLN A 33 -1.52 -8.82 -1.37
C GLN A 33 -0.82 -8.30 -0.11
N LEU A 34 -1.23 -7.12 0.31
CA LEU A 34 -1.03 -6.62 1.66
C LEU A 34 -2.25 -6.99 2.52
N VAL A 35 -2.01 -7.52 3.72
CA VAL A 35 -3.06 -7.88 4.68
C VAL A 35 -2.90 -7.03 5.94
N PHE A 36 -3.90 -6.20 6.23
CA PHE A 36 -3.94 -5.33 7.39
C PHE A 36 -4.96 -5.88 8.40
N SER A 37 -4.49 -6.19 9.60
CA SER A 37 -5.34 -6.57 10.74
C SER A 37 -5.46 -5.36 11.66
N VAL A 38 -6.60 -4.66 11.59
CA VAL A 38 -6.82 -3.36 12.23
C VAL A 38 -7.65 -3.52 13.51
N GLY A 39 -7.20 -2.92 14.60
CA GLY A 39 -7.92 -2.84 15.88
C GLY A 39 -7.60 -3.96 16.87
N GLN A 40 -7.72 -3.68 18.17
CA GLN A 40 -7.39 -4.62 19.26
C GLN A 40 -8.59 -5.45 19.76
N THR A 41 -9.79 -4.88 19.77
CA THR A 41 -11.00 -5.51 20.34
C THR A 41 -11.94 -6.11 19.29
N LYS A 42 -11.98 -5.56 18.08
CA LYS A 42 -12.72 -6.13 16.93
C LYS A 42 -11.83 -6.01 15.69
N VAL A 43 -11.10 -7.09 15.41
CA VAL A 43 -10.15 -7.12 14.30
C VAL A 43 -10.91 -7.00 12.98
N ARG A 44 -10.68 -5.91 12.25
CA ARG A 44 -11.10 -5.77 10.85
C ARG A 44 -9.92 -6.14 9.97
N THR A 45 -10.11 -7.09 9.07
CA THR A 45 -9.09 -7.42 8.07
C THR A 45 -9.37 -6.67 6.78
N ILE A 46 -8.38 -5.90 6.32
CA ILE A 46 -8.38 -5.24 5.01
C ILE A 46 -7.32 -5.95 4.16
N ARG A 47 -7.69 -6.30 2.93
CA ARG A 47 -6.77 -6.95 1.98
C ARG A 47 -6.65 -6.08 0.75
N VAL A 48 -5.43 -5.73 0.38
CA VAL A 48 -5.12 -4.92 -0.80
C VAL A 48 -4.26 -5.76 -1.72
N PRO A 49 -4.81 -6.34 -2.80
CA PRO A 49 -4.02 -7.05 -3.79
C PRO A 49 -2.95 -6.14 -4.40
N HIS A 50 -1.75 -6.67 -4.67
CA HIS A 50 -0.66 -5.87 -5.24
C HIS A 50 -1.02 -5.27 -6.60
N CYS A 51 -1.88 -5.94 -7.38
CA CYS A 51 -2.38 -5.42 -8.66
C CYS A 51 -3.30 -4.21 -8.54
N CYS A 52 -3.81 -3.92 -7.34
CA CYS A 52 -4.63 -2.75 -7.06
C CYS A 52 -3.78 -1.57 -6.58
N ILE A 53 -2.48 -1.77 -6.33
CA ILE A 53 -1.57 -0.74 -5.82
C ILE A 53 -0.91 -0.05 -7.01
N TYR A 54 -1.03 1.27 -7.07
CA TYR A 54 -0.43 2.07 -8.15
C TYR A 54 0.69 3.00 -7.67
N GLY A 55 0.96 3.03 -6.36
CA GLY A 55 2.12 3.73 -5.85
C GLY A 55 2.27 3.67 -4.33
N TYR A 56 3.52 3.84 -3.91
CA TYR A 56 3.89 4.14 -2.53
C TYR A 56 4.59 5.49 -2.51
N GLN A 57 4.18 6.36 -1.59
CA GLN A 57 4.90 7.57 -1.28
C GLN A 57 5.71 7.32 -0.01
N ALA A 58 7.02 7.23 -0.20
CA ALA A 58 8.00 7.18 0.88
C ALA A 58 8.00 8.49 1.67
N PRO A 59 8.44 8.47 2.94
CA PRO A 59 8.62 9.69 3.71
C PRO A 59 9.59 10.64 2.97
N GLY A 60 9.18 11.90 2.84
CA GLY A 60 10.04 12.94 2.28
C GLY A 60 11.15 13.31 3.26
N PRO A 61 12.28 13.88 2.81
CA PRO A 61 13.24 14.47 3.72
C PRO A 61 12.56 15.61 4.48
N SER A 62 12.41 15.49 5.80
CA SER A 62 11.90 16.59 6.61
C SER A 62 12.89 17.77 6.52
N LEU A 63 12.36 18.98 6.32
CA LEU A 63 13.15 20.21 6.27
C LEU A 63 13.15 20.93 7.63
N SER A 64 12.53 20.35 8.65
CA SER A 64 12.37 20.92 10.00
C SER A 64 12.53 19.86 11.09
N ASP A 65 13.13 20.25 12.21
CA ASP A 65 13.35 19.43 13.41
C ASP A 65 12.15 19.53 14.40
N SER A 66 10.91 19.37 13.91
CA SER A 66 9.74 19.40 14.79
C SER A 66 9.33 17.99 15.23
N VAL A 67 8.67 17.86 16.38
CA VAL A 67 8.17 16.55 16.89
C VAL A 67 7.13 15.93 15.93
N GLN A 68 6.43 16.75 15.13
CA GLN A 68 5.55 16.25 14.06
C GLN A 68 6.35 15.58 12.91
N ASP A 69 7.58 16.02 12.65
CA ASP A 69 8.45 15.45 11.62
C ASP A 69 8.90 14.03 11.96
N THR A 70 9.04 13.68 13.25
CA THR A 70 9.42 12.31 13.65
C THR A 70 8.36 11.25 13.29
N LEU A 71 7.09 11.63 13.17
CA LEU A 71 6.02 10.75 12.69
C LEU A 71 5.95 10.69 11.16
N GLU A 72 6.41 11.74 10.46
CA GLU A 72 6.48 11.78 9.00
C GLU A 72 7.56 10.83 8.50
N ASP A 73 8.74 10.79 9.13
CA ASP A 73 9.86 9.92 8.75
C ASP A 73 9.54 8.42 8.83
N HIS A 74 8.51 8.08 9.61
CA HIS A 74 8.03 6.72 9.84
C HIS A 74 6.80 6.39 9.01
N ALA A 75 6.30 7.34 8.21
CA ALA A 75 5.05 7.21 7.46
C ALA A 75 5.29 6.83 5.99
N VAL A 76 4.52 5.86 5.51
CA VAL A 76 4.36 5.55 4.09
C VAL A 76 2.91 5.78 3.71
N THR A 77 2.68 6.46 2.59
CA THR A 77 1.34 6.54 2.00
C THR A 77 1.23 5.51 0.88
N LEU A 78 0.26 4.61 1.01
CA LEU A 78 -0.11 3.61 0.01
C LEU A 78 -1.26 4.15 -0.82
N HIS A 79 -1.11 4.13 -2.15
CA HIS A 79 -2.14 4.51 -3.09
C HIS A 79 -2.68 3.27 -3.82
N TYR A 80 -3.99 3.03 -3.73
CA TYR A 80 -4.58 1.82 -4.28
C TYR A 80 -6.01 2.03 -4.77
N VAL A 81 -6.50 1.10 -5.58
CA VAL A 81 -7.90 1.03 -6.01
C VAL A 81 -8.66 0.12 -5.06
N ALA A 82 -9.67 0.66 -4.39
CA ALA A 82 -10.62 -0.12 -3.61
C ALA A 82 -11.87 -0.41 -4.42
N PHE A 83 -12.39 -1.62 -4.24
CA PHE A 83 -13.69 -2.04 -4.74
C PHE A 83 -14.66 -2.07 -3.57
N ALA A 84 -15.89 -1.58 -3.77
CA ALA A 84 -16.91 -1.60 -2.71
C ALA A 84 -17.37 -3.04 -2.39
N SER A 85 -17.10 -3.97 -3.31
CA SER A 85 -17.40 -5.39 -3.20
C SER A 85 -16.18 -6.23 -3.52
N THR A 86 -16.12 -7.42 -2.90
CA THR A 86 -15.15 -8.47 -3.28
C THR A 86 -15.51 -9.14 -4.60
N ASP A 87 -16.75 -8.96 -5.08
CA ASP A 87 -17.14 -9.39 -6.43
C ASP A 87 -16.65 -8.37 -7.46
N LEU A 88 -15.61 -8.73 -8.21
CA LEU A 88 -15.04 -7.89 -9.27
C LEU A 88 -16.00 -7.66 -10.45
N ARG A 89 -17.14 -8.37 -10.49
CA ARG A 89 -18.21 -8.15 -11.47
C ARG A 89 -19.21 -7.09 -11.00
N ASP A 90 -19.17 -6.74 -9.72
CA ASP A 90 -19.98 -5.66 -9.16
C ASP A 90 -19.44 -4.33 -9.72
N THR A 91 -20.25 -3.71 -10.56
CA THR A 91 -19.96 -2.44 -11.24
C THR A 91 -19.93 -1.23 -10.29
N SER A 92 -20.05 -1.46 -8.98
CA SER A 92 -19.68 -0.49 -7.96
C SER A 92 -18.33 0.14 -8.33
N SER A 93 -18.36 1.44 -8.63
CA SER A 93 -17.24 2.08 -9.32
C SER A 93 -15.95 1.96 -8.51
N PRO A 94 -14.82 1.58 -9.15
CA PRO A 94 -13.53 1.54 -8.47
C PRO A 94 -13.23 2.93 -7.88
N ARG A 95 -12.80 2.96 -6.63
CA ARG A 95 -12.44 4.20 -5.93
C ARG A 95 -10.95 4.22 -5.71
N THR A 96 -10.32 5.32 -6.07
CA THR A 96 -8.94 5.58 -5.68
C THR A 96 -8.92 5.93 -4.19
N GLU A 97 -8.25 5.10 -3.40
CA GLU A 97 -8.12 5.26 -1.96
C GLU A 97 -6.65 5.44 -1.58
N THR A 98 -6.44 5.99 -0.38
CA THR A 98 -5.11 6.15 0.21
C THR A 98 -5.11 5.58 1.61
N ALA A 99 -4.08 4.78 1.93
CA ALA A 99 -3.81 4.36 3.29
C ALA A 99 -2.52 5.02 3.80
N ARG A 100 -2.57 5.66 4.96
CA ARG A 100 -1.36 6.09 5.67
C ARG A 100 -0.93 4.97 6.61
N ILE A 101 0.33 4.58 6.57
CA ILE A 101 0.93 3.53 7.39
C ILE A 101 2.09 4.16 8.15
N VAL A 102 2.00 4.21 9.48
CA VAL A 102 3.05 4.74 10.35
C VAL A 102 3.69 3.58 11.09
N PHE A 103 4.96 3.32 10.79
CA PHE A 103 5.71 2.23 11.40
C PHE A 103 6.26 2.62 12.78
N GLU A 104 6.33 1.66 13.70
CA GLU A 104 6.95 1.91 15.01
C GLU A 104 8.45 2.20 14.89
N LYS A 105 9.10 1.61 13.87
CA LYS A 105 10.55 1.72 13.63
C LYS A 105 10.82 2.25 12.24
N GLN A 106 11.72 3.23 12.12
CA GLN A 106 12.17 3.74 10.83
C GLN A 106 12.79 2.64 9.93
N ALA A 107 13.51 1.69 10.52
CA ALA A 107 14.08 0.55 9.80
C ALA A 107 13.00 -0.31 9.12
N ASP A 108 11.79 -0.36 9.68
CA ASP A 108 10.68 -1.13 9.11
C ASP A 108 10.07 -0.44 7.89
N VAL A 109 10.18 0.89 7.76
CA VAL A 109 9.82 1.62 6.53
C VAL A 109 10.66 1.13 5.36
N GLN A 110 11.98 1.13 5.52
CA GLN A 110 12.90 0.73 4.45
C GLN A 110 12.75 -0.75 4.09
N ARG A 111 12.55 -1.60 5.11
CA ARG A 111 12.27 -3.02 4.90
C ARG A 111 10.95 -3.25 4.17
N PHE A 112 9.90 -2.53 4.55
CA PHE A 112 8.61 -2.59 3.88
C PHE A 112 8.72 -2.17 2.41
N LEU A 113 9.36 -1.03 2.12
CA LEU A 113 9.53 -0.55 0.75
C LEU A 113 10.38 -1.51 -0.09
N ALA A 114 11.42 -2.12 0.48
CA ALA A 114 12.23 -3.14 -0.19
C ALA A 114 11.40 -4.40 -0.54
N LEU A 115 10.56 -4.86 0.39
CA LEU A 115 9.65 -5.98 0.15
C LEU A 115 8.58 -5.62 -0.89
N ALA A 116 7.95 -4.45 -0.77
CA ALA A 116 6.97 -3.95 -1.72
C ALA A 116 7.56 -3.95 -3.14
N LYS A 117 8.78 -3.41 -3.32
CA LYS A 117 9.50 -3.41 -4.60
C LYS A 117 9.76 -4.81 -5.15
N GLN A 118 10.07 -5.78 -4.29
CA GLN A 118 10.25 -7.18 -4.71
C GLN A 118 8.98 -7.76 -5.31
N PHE A 119 7.80 -7.40 -4.78
CA PHE A 119 6.50 -7.88 -5.27
C PHE A 119 5.90 -6.98 -6.36
N GLU A 120 6.28 -5.70 -6.43
CA GLU A 120 6.02 -4.82 -7.58
C GLU A 120 6.72 -5.35 -8.85
N GLY A 121 7.90 -5.95 -8.71
CA GLY A 121 8.63 -6.58 -9.83
C GLY A 121 7.86 -7.70 -10.54
N THR A 122 6.79 -8.23 -9.93
CA THR A 122 5.88 -9.22 -10.54
C THR A 122 4.75 -8.60 -11.34
N LEU A 123 4.53 -7.29 -11.21
CA LEU A 123 3.42 -6.54 -11.82
C LEU A 123 3.88 -5.18 -12.35
N GLN A 124 5.13 -5.03 -12.81
CA GLN A 124 5.47 -3.89 -13.66
C GLN A 124 4.56 -3.97 -14.89
N PRO A 125 3.64 -3.01 -15.14
CA PRO A 125 3.28 -2.75 -16.53
C PRO A 125 4.61 -2.48 -17.22
N SER A 126 4.93 -3.27 -18.26
CA SER A 126 6.13 -3.02 -19.02
C SER A 126 6.11 -1.54 -19.40
N THR A 127 7.18 -0.82 -19.07
CA THR A 127 7.31 0.60 -19.36
C THR A 127 7.22 0.92 -20.86
N ASP A 128 7.14 -0.10 -21.71
CA ASP A 128 6.95 0.00 -23.16
C ASP A 128 5.48 -0.08 -23.60
N THR A 129 4.51 -0.25 -22.70
CA THR A 129 3.11 -0.32 -23.07
C THR A 129 2.18 0.19 -21.97
N SER A 130 1.83 1.47 -22.04
CA SER A 130 0.70 2.00 -21.29
C SER A 130 -0.59 1.70 -22.05
N PHE A 131 -1.67 1.35 -21.38
CA PHE A 131 -2.99 1.17 -22.01
C PHE A 131 -3.99 2.16 -21.40
N LEU A 132 -4.66 2.94 -22.25
CA LEU A 132 -5.82 3.72 -21.86
C LEU A 132 -7.06 2.82 -21.94
N ILE A 133 -7.77 2.65 -20.83
CA ILE A 133 -9.05 1.92 -20.81
C ILE A 133 -10.17 2.94 -20.76
N TYR A 134 -10.97 3.01 -21.82
CA TYR A 134 -12.12 3.89 -21.94
C TYR A 134 -13.33 3.31 -21.18
N TRP A 135 -14.23 4.20 -20.75
CA TRP A 135 -15.47 3.85 -20.02
C TRP A 135 -16.43 2.93 -20.80
N ASN A 136 -16.25 2.79 -22.12
CA ASN A 136 -17.00 1.88 -22.98
C ASN A 136 -16.34 0.49 -23.14
N GLY A 137 -15.24 0.23 -22.43
CA GLY A 137 -14.49 -1.03 -22.50
C GLY A 137 -13.42 -1.08 -23.60
N ASN A 138 -13.25 -0.02 -24.39
CA ASN A 138 -12.16 0.04 -25.36
C ASN A 138 -10.81 0.20 -24.66
N VAL A 139 -9.79 -0.48 -25.19
CA VAL A 139 -8.42 -0.41 -24.69
C VAL A 139 -7.53 0.12 -25.80
N GLU A 140 -6.85 1.23 -25.57
CA GLU A 140 -5.92 1.87 -26.50
C GLU A 140 -4.49 1.79 -25.97
N LYS A 141 -3.54 1.39 -26.81
CA LYS A 141 -2.12 1.37 -26.45
C LYS A 141 -1.52 2.77 -26.58
N ILE A 142 -1.02 3.32 -25.49
CA ILE A 142 -0.20 4.52 -25.44
C ILE A 142 1.26 4.08 -25.49
N SER A 143 1.93 4.38 -26.60
CA SER A 143 3.39 4.21 -26.74
C SER A 143 4.03 5.59 -26.60
N ASN A 144 5.06 5.72 -25.76
CA ASN A 144 5.95 6.89 -25.79
C ASN A 144 6.88 6.83 -27.00
#